data_AF-A0A3F2RDK2-F1
#
_entry.id   AF-A0A3F2RDK2-F1
#
_cell.length_a   1.000
_cell.length_b   1.000
_cell.length_c   1.000
_cell.angle_alpha   90.00
_cell.angle_beta   90.00
_cell.angle_gamma   90.00
#
_symmetry.space_group_name_H-M   'P 1'
#
loop_
_entity.id
_entity.type
_entity.pdbx_description
1 polymer ?
#
loop_
_entity_poly.entity_id
_entity_poly.type
_entity_poly.pdbx_seq_one_letter_code
_entity_poly.pdbx_strand_id
1 'polypeptide(L)'
;MTDTVTESDGRGVFRIKVMEEENITYTVYNTYAKPAGFETHYMYYRAGMMQSWNKFCFQGGRMEVVAQLPATTSSSNPDMGNDKARVKTASFYPTWPGIWLLVHLAAYTTYVKYQLEWVTGSEGYIRWMVEDIVIFEITAESIENVPQDDNKSNPKKIMLEEPMYIIFNVALSTSWGAVPPNPGEPCRGDGTNAQTNAICDGFPMYMKIDYIRIYQDLSKGSDMSIGCDPDTHPTAQWIKDHIDEYETPDNKVIEVTGGASCKHDYDCTVSTSFISTGTCRKDSRCHCGASGAWGGPRCTTALSDTSSTKGYGPSMAISAIYAALAIVVFALALYKIMGQQNKKAMVVGAGVTGPAILSKVEMEDIPRSVGVVSGASDEKLV
;
A
#
# COMPACT_ATOMS: atom_id res chain seq x y z
N MET A 1 17.91 -3.61 2.38
CA MET A 1 17.85 -2.50 1.40
C MET A 1 16.87 -1.42 1.80
N THR A 2 15.90 -1.71 2.66
CA THR A 2 15.06 -0.70 3.29
C THR A 2 15.03 -0.92 4.80
N ASP A 3 14.86 0.15 5.56
CA ASP A 3 14.77 0.13 7.03
C ASP A 3 14.12 1.41 7.56
N THR A 4 13.60 1.35 8.79
CA THR A 4 13.10 2.52 9.51
C THR A 4 14.02 2.80 10.69
N VAL A 5 14.47 4.05 10.83
CA VAL A 5 15.36 4.48 11.91
C VAL A 5 14.86 5.74 12.59
N THR A 6 15.34 5.97 13.80
CA THR A 6 15.19 7.27 14.47
C THR A 6 16.46 8.09 14.21
N GLU A 7 16.30 9.26 13.60
CA GLU A 7 17.39 10.23 13.39
C GLU A 7 17.74 10.95 14.70
N SER A 8 18.85 11.69 14.72
CA SER A 8 19.35 12.38 15.92
C SER A 8 18.41 13.44 16.50
N ASP A 9 17.46 13.94 15.70
CA ASP A 9 16.44 14.90 16.10
C ASP A 9 15.15 14.22 16.63
N GLY A 10 15.14 12.88 16.71
CA GLY A 10 14.02 12.09 17.18
C GLY A 10 13.00 11.70 16.10
N ARG A 11 13.15 12.15 14.85
CA ARG A 11 12.23 11.78 13.76
C ARG A 11 12.39 10.32 13.37
N GLY A 12 11.26 9.63 13.18
CA GLY A 12 11.22 8.30 12.57
C GLY A 12 11.25 8.43 11.06
N VAL A 13 12.22 7.82 10.40
CA VAL A 13 12.49 8.01 8.97
C VAL A 13 12.60 6.65 8.29
N PHE A 14 11.88 6.49 7.18
CA PHE A 14 12.04 5.35 6.29
C PHE A 14 13.20 5.60 5.34
N ARG A 15 14.10 4.64 5.18
CA ARG A 15 15.28 4.77 4.32
C ARG A 15 15.29 3.69 3.24
N ILE A 16 15.64 4.10 2.03
CA ILE A 16 16.00 3.22 0.92
C ILE A 16 17.50 3.32 0.73
N LYS A 17 18.20 2.24 1.05
CA LYS A 17 19.65 2.13 0.92
C LYS A 17 20.03 1.85 -0.54
N VAL A 18 21.13 2.44 -0.98
CA VAL A 18 21.88 2.07 -2.17
C VAL A 18 23.32 1.80 -1.78
N MET A 19 23.91 0.73 -2.27
CA MET A 19 25.26 0.32 -1.90
C MET A 19 25.98 -0.42 -3.02
N GLU A 20 27.30 -0.34 -3.00
CA GLU A 20 28.15 -1.29 -3.70
C GLU A 20 28.00 -2.68 -3.09
N GLU A 21 27.95 -3.69 -3.94
CA GLU A 21 27.98 -5.08 -3.53
C GLU A 21 28.70 -5.89 -4.61
N GLU A 22 29.74 -6.60 -4.19
CA GLU A 22 30.54 -7.41 -5.09
C GLU A 22 29.74 -8.64 -5.54
N ASN A 23 29.84 -8.96 -6.84
CA ASN A 23 29.35 -10.21 -7.42
C ASN A 23 27.84 -10.45 -7.27
N ILE A 24 27.00 -9.44 -7.53
CA ILE A 24 25.56 -9.69 -7.67
C ILE A 24 25.34 -10.42 -9.00
N THR A 25 25.08 -11.71 -8.92
CA THR A 25 24.76 -12.54 -10.08
C THR A 25 23.31 -12.99 -10.02
N TYR A 26 22.58 -12.83 -11.11
CA TYR A 26 21.22 -13.34 -11.22
C TYR A 26 20.95 -13.88 -12.63
N THR A 27 20.07 -14.88 -12.69
CA THR A 27 19.68 -15.52 -13.94
C THR A 27 18.22 -15.17 -14.23
N VAL A 28 17.97 -14.58 -15.40
CA VAL A 28 16.62 -14.21 -15.88
C VAL A 28 16.33 -14.87 -17.21
N TYR A 29 15.06 -15.12 -17.48
CA TYR A 29 14.63 -15.58 -18.78
C TYR A 29 14.52 -14.40 -19.73
N ASN A 30 15.34 -14.38 -20.78
CA ASN A 30 15.32 -13.33 -21.80
C ASN A 30 14.44 -13.78 -22.98
N THR A 31 13.21 -13.25 -23.05
CA THR A 31 12.26 -13.47 -24.15
C THR A 31 12.68 -12.81 -25.45
N TYR A 32 13.58 -11.83 -25.40
CA TYR A 32 14.08 -11.09 -26.57
C TYR A 32 15.34 -11.71 -27.17
N ALA A 33 16.00 -12.62 -26.47
CA ALA A 33 17.12 -13.39 -27.00
C ALA A 33 16.68 -14.30 -28.16
N LYS A 34 17.61 -14.61 -29.07
CA LYS A 34 17.35 -15.50 -30.22
C LYS A 34 18.41 -16.61 -30.26
N PRO A 35 18.11 -17.83 -29.77
CA PRO A 35 16.85 -18.27 -29.18
C PRO A 35 16.58 -17.70 -27.78
N ALA A 36 15.32 -17.63 -27.37
CA ALA A 36 14.95 -17.24 -26.01
C ALA A 36 15.53 -18.25 -25.01
N GLY A 37 16.04 -17.75 -23.88
CA GLY A 37 16.76 -18.59 -22.92
C GLY A 37 17.10 -17.87 -21.64
N PHE A 38 17.61 -18.64 -20.67
CA PHE A 38 18.12 -18.09 -19.43
C PHE A 38 19.49 -17.45 -19.64
N GLU A 39 19.60 -16.18 -19.26
CA GLU A 39 20.84 -15.42 -19.30
C GLU A 39 21.27 -15.04 -17.88
N THR A 40 22.57 -15.12 -17.62
CA THR A 40 23.15 -14.72 -16.34
C THR A 40 23.74 -13.32 -16.48
N HIS A 41 23.29 -12.41 -15.62
CA HIS A 41 23.73 -11.03 -15.57
C HIS A 41 24.50 -10.75 -14.28
N TYR A 42 25.38 -9.76 -14.36
CA TYR A 42 26.20 -9.27 -13.26
C TYR A 42 25.86 -7.81 -12.96
N MET A 43 25.75 -7.47 -11.69
CA MET A 43 25.58 -6.11 -11.19
C MET A 43 26.58 -5.84 -10.06
N TYR A 44 26.94 -4.56 -9.90
CA TYR A 44 27.91 -4.10 -8.90
C TYR A 44 27.28 -3.25 -7.80
N TYR A 45 25.98 -2.98 -7.92
CA TYR A 45 25.24 -2.14 -7.01
C TYR A 45 23.91 -2.79 -6.66
N ARG A 46 23.54 -2.71 -5.39
CA ARG A 46 22.22 -3.10 -4.90
C ARG A 46 21.50 -1.85 -4.40
N ALA A 47 20.22 -1.74 -4.75
CA ALA A 47 19.34 -0.69 -4.25
C ALA A 47 18.01 -1.28 -3.74
N GLY A 48 17.11 -0.41 -3.30
CA GLY A 48 15.76 -0.77 -2.90
C GLY A 48 14.69 -0.04 -3.71
N MET A 49 13.50 -0.63 -3.70
CA MET A 49 12.27 -0.04 -4.21
C MET A 49 11.15 -0.34 -3.21
N MET A 50 10.37 0.68 -2.88
CA MET A 50 9.09 0.57 -2.22
C MET A 50 8.01 0.88 -3.24
N GLN A 51 6.94 0.07 -3.25
CA GLN A 51 5.77 0.33 -4.09
C GLN A 51 4.48 0.02 -3.37
N SER A 52 3.40 0.70 -3.77
CA SER A 52 2.06 0.48 -3.22
C SER A 52 1.14 -0.35 -4.12
N TRP A 53 1.64 -0.89 -5.23
CA TRP A 53 0.84 -1.70 -6.16
C TRP A 53 0.05 -2.79 -5.44
N ASN A 54 -1.26 -2.83 -5.70
CA ASN A 54 -2.19 -3.80 -5.12
C ASN A 54 -2.19 -3.84 -3.57
N LYS A 55 -1.77 -2.73 -2.95
CA LYS A 55 -1.79 -2.50 -1.49
C LYS A 55 -2.49 -1.19 -1.17
N PHE A 56 -2.15 -0.15 -1.92
CA PHE A 56 -2.76 1.16 -1.85
C PHE A 56 -2.67 1.81 -3.22
N CYS A 57 -3.82 2.16 -3.79
CA CYS A 57 -3.93 3.01 -4.96
C CYS A 57 -4.89 4.15 -4.64
N PHE A 58 -4.84 5.21 -5.42
CA PHE A 58 -5.69 6.38 -5.27
C PHE A 58 -6.02 6.97 -6.64
N GLN A 59 -7.15 7.65 -6.73
CA GLN A 59 -7.65 8.28 -7.94
C GLN A 59 -7.89 9.77 -7.65
N GLY A 60 -7.21 10.65 -8.39
CA GLY A 60 -7.20 12.08 -8.13
C GLY A 60 -6.60 12.46 -6.77
N GLY A 61 -6.64 13.74 -6.43
CA GLY A 61 -6.21 14.29 -5.15
C GLY A 61 -4.77 14.80 -5.14
N ARG A 62 -4.19 14.91 -3.94
CA ARG A 62 -2.84 15.47 -3.76
C ARG A 62 -1.97 14.52 -2.95
N MET A 63 -0.79 14.23 -3.46
CA MET A 63 0.27 13.54 -2.74
C MET A 63 1.33 14.56 -2.28
N GLU A 64 1.81 14.38 -1.07
CA GLU A 64 2.93 15.12 -0.49
C GLU A 64 3.93 14.14 0.11
N VAL A 65 5.20 14.33 -0.20
CA VAL A 65 6.31 13.52 0.28
C VAL A 65 7.38 14.45 0.79
N VAL A 66 7.80 14.27 2.03
CA VAL A 66 8.99 14.94 2.55
C VAL A 66 10.14 13.95 2.54
N ALA A 67 11.14 14.23 1.70
CA ALA A 67 12.25 13.32 1.46
C ALA A 67 13.58 14.06 1.29
N GLN A 68 14.66 13.34 1.59
CA GLN A 68 16.03 13.69 1.27
C GLN A 68 16.57 12.65 0.27
N LEU A 69 17.08 13.12 -0.87
CA LEU A 69 17.66 12.28 -1.90
C LEU A 69 19.07 11.79 -1.50
N PRO A 70 19.49 10.61 -1.99
CA PRO A 70 20.80 10.06 -1.71
C PRO A 70 21.91 10.91 -2.35
N ALA A 71 23.00 11.10 -1.60
CA ALA A 71 24.14 11.89 -2.04
C ALA A 71 25.42 11.50 -1.32
N THR A 72 26.55 11.78 -1.96
CA THR A 72 27.87 11.76 -1.33
C THR A 72 28.19 13.14 -0.79
N THR A 73 28.21 13.31 0.54
CA THR A 73 28.47 14.59 1.22
C THR A 73 29.93 14.76 1.68
N SER A 74 30.87 14.08 1.02
CA SER A 74 32.29 14.15 1.37
C SER A 74 32.86 15.55 1.15
N SER A 75 33.97 15.89 1.83
CA SER A 75 34.65 17.18 1.66
C SER A 75 35.16 17.43 0.23
N SER A 76 35.28 16.37 -0.56
CA SER A 76 35.67 16.43 -1.97
C SER A 76 34.52 16.80 -2.90
N ASN A 77 33.28 16.84 -2.39
CA ASN A 77 32.13 17.27 -3.17
C ASN A 77 32.13 18.81 -3.29
N PRO A 78 32.34 19.37 -4.51
CA PRO A 78 32.51 20.81 -4.73
C PRO A 78 31.21 21.62 -4.57
N ASP A 79 30.08 20.94 -4.45
CA ASP A 79 28.78 21.58 -4.24
C ASP A 79 28.51 21.84 -2.74
N MET A 80 29.23 21.18 -1.82
CA MET A 80 29.02 21.34 -0.38
C MET A 80 29.23 22.78 0.09
N GLY A 81 28.36 23.24 1.00
CA GLY A 81 28.49 24.55 1.67
C GLY A 81 27.48 25.62 1.25
N ASN A 82 26.70 25.42 0.19
CA ASN A 82 25.60 26.30 -0.17
C ASN A 82 24.38 25.48 -0.66
N ASP A 83 23.47 25.18 0.26
CA ASP A 83 22.22 24.46 0.04
C ASP A 83 21.30 25.09 -1.01
N LYS A 84 21.40 26.41 -1.20
CA LYS A 84 20.66 27.17 -2.22
C LYS A 84 21.33 27.17 -3.59
N ALA A 85 22.54 26.63 -3.74
CA ALA A 85 23.17 26.53 -5.05
C ALA A 85 22.56 25.39 -5.88
N ARG A 86 22.65 25.52 -7.21
CA ARG A 86 22.45 24.39 -8.11
C ARG A 86 23.65 23.46 -8.05
N VAL A 87 23.39 22.16 -8.15
CA VAL A 87 24.43 21.13 -8.27
C VAL A 87 25.25 21.37 -9.55
N LYS A 88 26.58 21.40 -9.42
CA LYS A 88 27.53 21.58 -10.52
C LYS A 88 28.03 20.26 -11.07
N THR A 89 28.09 19.20 -10.25
CA THR A 89 28.64 17.90 -10.66
C THR A 89 27.74 16.75 -10.25
N ALA A 90 27.04 16.16 -11.22
CA ALA A 90 26.10 15.07 -10.99
C ALA A 90 26.75 13.79 -10.41
N SER A 91 28.07 13.59 -10.58
CA SER A 91 28.78 12.37 -10.17
C SER A 91 28.72 12.08 -8.66
N PHE A 92 28.53 13.10 -7.81
CA PHE A 92 28.36 12.91 -6.36
C PHE A 92 26.92 12.53 -5.95
N TYR A 93 26.01 12.46 -6.93
CA TYR A 93 24.59 12.18 -6.74
C TYR A 93 24.13 11.05 -7.68
N PRO A 94 24.85 9.89 -7.75
CA PRO A 94 24.77 8.91 -8.84
C PRO A 94 23.52 8.03 -8.79
N THR A 95 22.36 8.65 -8.59
CA THR A 95 21.08 7.98 -8.56
C THR A 95 20.20 8.62 -9.60
N TRP A 96 19.61 7.81 -10.45
CA TRP A 96 18.61 8.23 -11.42
C TRP A 96 17.42 8.84 -10.66
N PRO A 97 17.08 10.12 -10.89
CA PRO A 97 15.79 10.62 -10.49
C PRO A 97 14.87 10.71 -11.71
N GLY A 98 13.61 10.29 -11.53
CA GLY A 98 12.50 10.72 -12.38
C GLY A 98 12.14 12.21 -12.21
N ILE A 99 12.96 12.99 -11.49
CA ILE A 99 12.84 14.44 -11.30
C ILE A 99 14.15 15.06 -11.79
N TRP A 100 14.16 15.55 -13.04
CA TRP A 100 15.31 16.22 -13.63
C TRP A 100 15.10 17.73 -13.77
N LEU A 101 16.22 18.45 -13.58
CA LEU A 101 16.61 19.79 -14.07
C LEU A 101 16.46 21.06 -13.20
N LEU A 102 15.84 21.02 -12.01
CA LEU A 102 15.72 22.25 -11.18
C LEU A 102 16.11 22.09 -9.72
N VAL A 103 16.61 20.93 -9.30
CA VAL A 103 16.71 20.64 -7.87
C VAL A 103 17.98 21.27 -7.28
N HIS A 104 17.76 22.15 -6.31
CA HIS A 104 18.81 22.76 -5.50
C HIS A 104 19.52 21.71 -4.64
N LEU A 105 20.75 22.01 -4.20
CA LEU A 105 21.54 21.13 -3.33
C LEU A 105 20.75 20.68 -2.08
N ALA A 106 19.82 21.52 -1.60
CA ALA A 106 18.93 21.23 -0.48
C ALA A 106 18.20 19.87 -0.58
N ALA A 107 17.89 19.37 -1.77
CA ALA A 107 17.28 18.04 -1.93
C ALA A 107 18.17 16.88 -1.51
N TYR A 108 19.48 17.10 -1.51
CA TYR A 108 20.49 16.10 -1.17
C TYR A 108 21.02 16.26 0.27
N THR A 109 20.98 17.47 0.80
CA THR A 109 21.53 17.80 2.12
C THR A 109 20.46 17.99 3.20
N THR A 110 19.20 18.18 2.82
CA THR A 110 18.08 18.46 3.73
C THR A 110 16.82 17.68 3.30
N TYR A 111 15.76 17.76 4.10
CA TYR A 111 14.45 17.25 3.72
C TYR A 111 13.70 18.30 2.90
N VAL A 112 13.24 17.91 1.72
CA VAL A 112 12.47 18.74 0.81
C VAL A 112 11.09 18.14 0.62
N LYS A 113 10.09 19.02 0.54
CA LYS A 113 8.69 18.67 0.29
C LYS A 113 8.41 18.62 -1.21
N TYR A 114 8.12 17.43 -1.70
CA TYR A 114 7.70 17.14 -3.07
C TYR A 114 6.21 16.87 -3.11
N GLN A 115 5.52 17.45 -4.08
CA GLN A 115 4.07 17.38 -4.15
C GLN A 115 3.62 17.13 -5.58
N LEU A 116 2.56 16.33 -5.69
CA LEU A 116 1.84 16.08 -6.93
C LEU A 116 0.35 16.31 -6.65
N GLU A 117 -0.28 17.16 -7.44
CA GLU A 117 -1.73 17.35 -7.44
C GLU A 117 -2.28 16.82 -8.76
N TRP A 118 -3.35 16.05 -8.69
CA TRP A 118 -3.96 15.38 -9.82
C TRP A 118 -5.48 15.55 -9.74
N VAL A 119 -6.03 16.18 -10.77
CA VAL A 119 -7.46 16.38 -10.94
C VAL A 119 -7.87 15.71 -12.25
N THR A 120 -8.92 14.88 -12.20
CA THR A 120 -9.47 14.11 -13.33
C THR A 120 -10.42 14.98 -14.17
N GLY A 121 -10.91 14.42 -15.29
CA GLY A 121 -11.86 15.09 -16.17
C GLY A 121 -11.25 16.13 -17.13
N SER A 122 -12.11 16.71 -17.98
CA SER A 122 -11.70 17.58 -19.10
C SER A 122 -11.15 18.95 -18.67
N GLU A 123 -11.45 19.38 -17.44
CA GLU A 123 -10.89 20.59 -16.82
C GLU A 123 -9.77 20.23 -15.81
N GLY A 124 -9.34 18.97 -15.80
CA GLY A 124 -8.34 18.42 -14.90
C GLY A 124 -6.90 18.80 -15.26
N TYR A 125 -5.97 18.36 -14.44
CA TYR A 125 -4.54 18.57 -14.62
C TYR A 125 -3.71 17.62 -13.74
N ILE A 126 -2.42 17.48 -14.07
CA ILE A 126 -1.39 16.99 -13.14
C ILE A 126 -0.38 18.10 -12.95
N ARG A 127 -0.11 18.43 -11.68
CA ARG A 127 0.76 19.53 -11.27
C ARG A 127 1.82 19.03 -10.30
N TRP A 128 3.07 19.38 -10.56
CA TRP A 128 4.21 19.11 -9.70
C TRP A 128 4.63 20.36 -8.96
N MET A 129 4.87 20.22 -7.66
CA MET A 129 5.31 21.29 -6.79
C MET A 129 6.50 20.84 -5.94
N VAL A 130 7.37 21.79 -5.63
CA VAL A 130 8.46 21.64 -4.66
C VAL A 130 8.37 22.80 -3.68
N GLU A 131 8.29 22.49 -2.39
CA GLU A 131 8.09 23.50 -1.33
C GLU A 131 6.87 24.43 -1.60
N ASP A 132 5.74 23.84 -1.99
CA ASP A 132 4.50 24.54 -2.39
C ASP A 132 4.63 25.47 -3.61
N ILE A 133 5.76 25.44 -4.34
CA ILE A 133 5.97 26.20 -5.56
C ILE A 133 5.72 25.29 -6.76
N VAL A 134 4.80 25.69 -7.65
CA VAL A 134 4.53 24.98 -8.90
C VAL A 134 5.76 25.04 -9.81
N ILE A 135 6.26 23.88 -10.21
CA ILE A 135 7.42 23.76 -11.12
C ILE A 135 7.02 23.29 -12.51
N PHE A 136 5.92 22.55 -12.64
CA PHE A 136 5.43 22.03 -13.90
C PHE A 136 3.96 21.61 -13.79
N GLU A 137 3.23 21.70 -14.90
CA GLU A 137 1.83 21.32 -15.00
C GLU A 137 1.51 20.79 -16.40
N ILE A 138 0.68 19.76 -16.46
CA ILE A 138 0.06 19.25 -17.68
C ILE A 138 -1.45 19.37 -17.49
N THR A 139 -2.10 20.22 -18.28
CA THR A 139 -3.56 20.38 -18.26
C THR A 139 -4.24 19.32 -19.12
N ALA A 140 -5.49 18.97 -18.82
CA ALA A 140 -6.31 18.09 -19.66
C ALA A 140 -6.42 18.62 -21.10
N GLU A 141 -6.51 19.94 -21.29
CA GLU A 141 -6.52 20.59 -22.60
C GLU A 141 -5.31 20.16 -23.47
N SER A 142 -4.11 20.07 -22.88
CA SER A 142 -2.90 19.66 -23.61
C SER A 142 -2.92 18.21 -24.11
N ILE A 143 -3.77 17.37 -23.50
CA ILE A 143 -3.94 15.95 -23.84
C ILE A 143 -5.13 15.77 -24.78
N GLU A 144 -6.22 16.49 -24.52
CA GLU A 144 -7.47 16.36 -25.28
C GLU A 144 -7.45 17.12 -26.60
N ASN A 145 -6.80 18.29 -26.65
CA ASN A 145 -6.78 19.19 -27.80
C ASN A 145 -5.42 19.18 -28.52
N VAL A 146 -4.98 17.98 -28.91
CA VAL A 146 -3.78 17.82 -29.73
C VAL A 146 -4.00 18.34 -31.16
N PRO A 147 -2.95 18.78 -31.88
CA PRO A 147 -3.06 19.14 -33.29
C PRO A 147 -3.72 18.04 -34.13
N GLN A 148 -4.64 18.46 -35.00
CA GLN A 148 -5.45 17.59 -35.86
C GLN A 148 -5.23 17.95 -37.33
N ASP A 149 -5.37 16.98 -38.22
CA ASP A 149 -5.55 17.27 -39.65
C ASP A 149 -6.97 17.81 -39.92
N ASP A 150 -7.25 18.21 -41.16
CA ASP A 150 -8.57 18.74 -41.57
C ASP A 150 -9.70 17.73 -41.31
N ASN A 151 -9.38 16.43 -41.26
CA ASN A 151 -10.32 15.34 -41.04
C ASN A 151 -10.49 14.95 -39.57
N LYS A 152 -9.73 15.57 -38.66
CA LYS A 152 -9.67 15.22 -37.23
C LYS A 152 -9.43 13.73 -36.99
N SER A 153 -8.46 13.16 -37.71
CA SER A 153 -8.21 11.72 -37.73
C SER A 153 -7.57 11.18 -36.44
N ASN A 154 -6.94 12.02 -35.61
CA ASN A 154 -6.35 11.55 -34.36
C ASN A 154 -7.46 11.29 -33.32
N PRO A 155 -7.43 10.13 -32.64
CA PRO A 155 -8.40 9.83 -31.59
C PRO A 155 -8.30 10.85 -30.46
N LYS A 156 -9.46 11.26 -29.93
CA LYS A 156 -9.51 12.09 -28.73
C LYS A 156 -9.01 11.26 -27.54
N LYS A 157 -7.95 11.74 -26.89
CA LYS A 157 -7.46 11.19 -25.63
C LYS A 157 -8.27 11.77 -24.47
N ILE A 158 -8.15 11.15 -23.31
CA ILE A 158 -8.73 11.64 -22.06
C ILE A 158 -7.62 11.98 -21.07
N MET A 159 -7.96 12.80 -20.07
CA MET A 159 -7.11 13.01 -18.92
C MET A 159 -6.86 11.67 -18.20
N LEU A 160 -5.76 11.57 -17.43
CA LEU A 160 -5.52 10.38 -16.62
C LEU A 160 -6.63 10.23 -15.57
N GLU A 161 -7.38 9.14 -15.62
CA GLU A 161 -8.49 8.85 -14.71
C GLU A 161 -8.33 7.52 -13.96
N GLU A 162 -7.48 6.60 -14.42
CA GLU A 162 -7.28 5.30 -13.76
C GLU A 162 -6.59 5.42 -12.40
N PRO A 163 -6.94 4.60 -11.39
CA PRO A 163 -6.30 4.62 -10.09
C PRO A 163 -4.79 4.33 -10.18
N MET A 164 -3.99 5.15 -9.52
CA MET A 164 -2.53 5.08 -9.56
C MET A 164 -1.95 4.59 -8.24
N TYR A 165 -0.77 3.99 -8.32
CA TYR A 165 0.03 3.55 -7.19
C TYR A 165 1.36 4.31 -7.17
N ILE A 166 2.05 4.26 -6.04
CA ILE A 166 3.27 5.05 -5.82
C ILE A 166 4.48 4.11 -5.81
N ILE A 167 5.56 4.58 -6.41
CA ILE A 167 6.87 3.94 -6.37
C ILE A 167 7.89 4.94 -5.82
N PHE A 168 8.70 4.49 -4.86
CA PHE A 168 9.93 5.15 -4.46
C PHE A 168 11.07 4.17 -4.64
N ASN A 169 12.01 4.49 -5.51
CA ASN A 169 13.19 3.66 -5.74
C ASN A 169 14.43 4.53 -5.88
N VAL A 170 15.57 3.89 -5.67
CA VAL A 170 16.86 4.44 -6.02
C VAL A 170 17.43 3.56 -7.12
N ALA A 171 17.52 4.05 -8.34
CA ALA A 171 18.11 3.32 -9.46
C ALA A 171 19.47 3.91 -9.82
N LEU A 172 20.38 3.08 -10.31
CA LEU A 172 21.61 3.53 -10.96
C LEU A 172 21.53 3.13 -12.44
N SER A 173 22.03 4.01 -13.30
CA SER A 173 22.09 3.80 -14.75
C SER A 173 23.54 3.79 -15.20
N THR A 174 23.85 3.04 -16.25
CA THR A 174 25.17 3.07 -16.90
C THR A 174 25.29 4.15 -17.99
N SER A 175 24.16 4.73 -18.42
CA SER A 175 24.11 5.53 -19.66
C SER A 175 23.38 6.87 -19.54
N TRP A 176 22.49 7.06 -18.56
CA TRP A 176 21.67 8.28 -18.46
C TRP A 176 21.64 8.83 -17.04
N GLY A 177 21.93 10.13 -16.92
CA GLY A 177 21.75 10.90 -15.69
C GLY A 177 23.00 10.94 -14.84
N ALA A 178 22.85 10.82 -13.53
CA ALA A 178 23.97 10.71 -12.61
C ALA A 178 24.43 9.26 -12.57
N VAL A 179 25.49 8.97 -13.32
CA VAL A 179 26.06 7.62 -13.47
C VAL A 179 27.11 7.41 -12.38
N PRO A 180 27.10 6.28 -11.65
CA PRO A 180 28.17 5.98 -10.71
C PRO A 180 29.51 5.85 -11.45
N PRO A 181 30.65 6.13 -10.81
CA PRO A 181 31.95 5.91 -11.43
C PRO A 181 32.10 4.49 -11.99
N ASN A 182 32.84 4.36 -13.11
CA ASN A 182 33.11 3.11 -13.80
C ASN A 182 31.82 2.30 -14.13
N PRO A 183 31.00 2.77 -15.08
CA PRO A 183 29.71 2.16 -15.38
C PRO A 183 29.88 0.73 -15.92
N GLY A 184 29.17 -0.23 -15.34
CA GLY A 184 29.31 -1.64 -15.71
C GLY A 184 30.52 -2.34 -15.07
N GLU A 185 31.17 -1.70 -14.11
CA GLU A 185 32.29 -2.21 -13.33
C GLU A 185 32.11 -1.83 -11.84
N PRO A 186 32.93 -2.37 -10.91
CA PRO A 186 32.95 -1.90 -9.53
C PRO A 186 33.27 -0.39 -9.46
N CYS A 187 32.66 0.33 -8.52
CA CYS A 187 32.77 1.80 -8.43
C CYS A 187 34.19 2.30 -8.48
N ARG A 188 35.11 1.69 -7.71
CA ARG A 188 36.50 2.15 -7.62
C ARG A 188 37.32 1.85 -8.87
N GLY A 189 36.90 0.94 -9.74
CA GLY A 189 37.72 0.47 -10.85
C GLY A 189 39.08 -0.03 -10.35
N ASP A 190 40.16 0.61 -10.79
CA ASP A 190 41.54 0.32 -10.35
C ASP A 190 41.95 1.01 -9.03
N GLY A 191 41.10 1.90 -8.49
CA GLY A 191 41.33 2.63 -7.24
C GLY A 191 42.36 3.76 -7.32
N THR A 192 42.84 4.15 -8.50
CA THR A 192 43.88 5.19 -8.65
C THR A 192 43.34 6.61 -8.68
N ASN A 193 42.07 6.79 -9.06
CA ASN A 193 41.45 8.11 -9.17
C ASN A 193 40.88 8.57 -7.82
N ALA A 194 41.48 9.63 -7.26
CA ALA A 194 41.08 10.17 -5.96
C ALA A 194 39.63 10.68 -5.91
N GLN A 195 39.11 11.25 -7.00
CA GLN A 195 37.72 11.72 -7.07
C GLN A 195 36.74 10.54 -7.12
N THR A 196 37.04 9.53 -7.92
CA THR A 196 36.29 8.27 -7.95
C THR A 196 36.23 7.65 -6.57
N ASN A 197 37.38 7.50 -5.90
CA ASN A 197 37.44 6.95 -4.55
C ASN A 197 36.57 7.77 -3.58
N ALA A 198 36.64 9.10 -3.63
CA ALA A 198 35.83 9.96 -2.76
C ALA A 198 34.31 9.85 -3.02
N ILE A 199 33.88 9.51 -4.23
CA ILE A 199 32.48 9.19 -4.55
C ILE A 199 32.12 7.81 -4.01
N CYS A 200 32.96 6.81 -4.25
CA CYS A 200 32.75 5.43 -3.82
C CYS A 200 32.79 5.27 -2.29
N ASP A 201 33.53 6.13 -1.59
CA ASP A 201 33.55 6.21 -0.12
C ASP A 201 32.22 6.73 0.45
N GLY A 202 31.37 7.35 -0.39
CA GLY A 202 30.02 7.77 -0.02
C GLY A 202 29.01 6.63 0.12
N PHE A 203 29.29 5.45 -0.42
CA PHE A 203 28.42 4.29 -0.24
C PHE A 203 28.59 3.67 1.16
N PRO A 204 27.50 3.21 1.80
CA PRO A 204 26.12 3.24 1.32
C PRO A 204 25.47 4.63 1.44
N MET A 205 24.67 4.99 0.44
CA MET A 205 23.83 6.18 0.46
C MET A 205 22.37 5.82 0.74
N TYR A 206 21.58 6.81 1.16
CA TYR A 206 20.20 6.60 1.56
C TYR A 206 19.28 7.67 0.97
N MET A 207 18.22 7.25 0.29
CA MET A 207 17.03 8.09 0.15
C MET A 207 16.26 8.00 1.45
N LYS A 208 15.99 9.14 2.08
CA LYS A 208 15.28 9.22 3.36
C LYS A 208 13.90 9.81 3.12
N ILE A 209 12.87 9.19 3.66
CA ILE A 209 11.48 9.63 3.57
C ILE A 209 11.00 9.83 5.00
N ASP A 210 10.64 11.07 5.33
CA ASP A 210 10.05 11.44 6.61
C ASP A 210 8.59 10.97 6.65
N TYR A 211 7.81 11.44 5.69
CA TYR A 211 6.43 11.03 5.53
C TYR A 211 5.97 11.05 4.08
N ILE A 212 4.88 10.31 3.85
CA ILE A 212 4.06 10.35 2.64
C ILE A 212 2.63 10.63 3.11
N ARG A 213 2.00 11.67 2.56
CA ARG A 213 0.62 12.05 2.83
C ARG A 213 -0.16 12.13 1.53
N ILE A 214 -1.39 11.65 1.57
CA ILE A 214 -2.31 11.67 0.44
C ILE A 214 -3.60 12.30 0.92
N TYR A 215 -4.07 13.27 0.16
CA TYR A 215 -5.25 14.05 0.45
C TYR A 215 -6.29 13.75 -0.64
N GLN A 216 -7.52 13.52 -0.21
CA GLN A 216 -8.68 13.24 -1.06
C GLN A 216 -9.78 14.22 -0.67
N ASP A 217 -10.49 14.76 -1.66
CA ASP A 217 -11.70 15.52 -1.42
C ASP A 217 -12.86 14.56 -1.16
N LEU A 218 -13.46 14.66 0.03
CA LEU A 218 -14.60 13.86 0.47
C LEU A 218 -15.94 14.58 0.25
N SER A 219 -15.93 15.75 -0.39
CA SER A 219 -17.13 16.50 -0.70
C SER A 219 -18.08 15.70 -1.61
N LYS A 220 -19.38 15.98 -1.51
CA LYS A 220 -20.39 15.32 -2.32
C LYS A 220 -20.20 15.73 -3.80
N GLY A 221 -19.92 14.75 -4.65
CA GLY A 221 -19.67 14.95 -6.09
C GLY A 221 -18.19 14.97 -6.46
N SER A 222 -17.29 14.72 -5.51
CA SER A 222 -15.89 14.40 -5.81
C SER A 222 -15.78 13.00 -6.44
N ASP A 223 -15.02 12.88 -7.52
CA ASP A 223 -14.67 11.61 -8.17
C ASP A 223 -13.38 10.99 -7.60
N MET A 224 -12.80 11.58 -6.55
CA MET A 224 -11.60 11.07 -5.91
C MET A 224 -11.90 9.80 -5.12
N SER A 225 -11.02 8.81 -5.20
CA SER A 225 -11.22 7.52 -4.53
C SER A 225 -9.92 6.90 -4.03
N ILE A 226 -10.03 6.09 -2.99
CA ILE A 226 -8.94 5.24 -2.47
C ILE A 226 -9.27 3.80 -2.83
N GLY A 227 -8.35 3.12 -3.50
CA GLY A 227 -8.52 1.76 -3.99
C GLY A 227 -7.93 1.58 -5.38
N CYS A 228 -7.58 0.35 -5.72
CA CYS A 228 -7.07 -0.01 -7.05
C CYS A 228 -8.17 -0.47 -8.01
N ASP A 229 -9.43 -0.43 -7.58
CA ASP A 229 -10.61 -0.93 -8.30
C ASP A 229 -11.83 -0.06 -7.95
N PRO A 230 -11.80 1.27 -8.22
CA PRO A 230 -12.93 2.13 -7.93
C PRO A 230 -14.11 1.86 -8.88
N ASP A 231 -15.33 2.14 -8.43
CA ASP A 231 -16.56 1.88 -9.22
C ASP A 231 -16.55 2.56 -10.60
N THR A 232 -15.92 3.73 -10.71
CA THR A 232 -15.78 4.46 -11.97
C THR A 232 -14.81 3.79 -12.95
N HIS A 233 -13.84 3.03 -12.43
CA HIS A 233 -12.80 2.35 -13.19
C HIS A 233 -12.56 0.94 -12.60
N PRO A 234 -13.46 -0.03 -12.89
CA PRO A 234 -13.41 -1.37 -12.30
C PRO A 234 -12.29 -2.23 -12.94
N THR A 235 -11.04 -1.90 -12.64
CA THR A 235 -9.82 -2.52 -13.16
C THR A 235 -9.81 -4.03 -12.95
N ALA A 236 -10.28 -4.54 -11.81
CA ALA A 236 -10.27 -5.97 -11.52
C ALA A 236 -11.22 -6.74 -12.45
N GLN A 237 -12.40 -6.18 -12.72
CA GLN A 237 -13.36 -6.78 -13.65
C GLN A 237 -12.86 -6.67 -15.09
N TRP A 238 -12.29 -5.52 -15.47
CA TRP A 238 -11.68 -5.33 -16.79
C TRP A 238 -10.62 -6.39 -17.11
N ILE A 239 -9.68 -6.63 -16.18
CA ILE A 239 -8.63 -7.65 -16.36
C ILE A 239 -9.23 -9.06 -16.48
N LYS A 240 -10.27 -9.39 -15.72
CA LYS A 240 -10.94 -10.70 -15.80
C LYS A 240 -11.61 -10.90 -17.16
N ASP A 241 -12.26 -9.88 -17.68
CA ASP A 241 -12.99 -9.94 -18.94
C ASP A 241 -12.06 -9.93 -20.16
N HIS A 242 -10.81 -9.49 -20.00
CA HIS A 242 -9.76 -9.42 -21.02
C HIS A 242 -8.54 -10.27 -20.66
N ILE A 243 -8.75 -11.39 -19.97
CA ILE A 243 -7.66 -12.18 -19.39
C ILE A 243 -6.62 -12.63 -20.42
N ASP A 244 -7.03 -12.84 -21.67
CA ASP A 244 -6.18 -13.21 -22.80
C ASP A 244 -5.16 -12.12 -23.19
N GLU A 245 -5.37 -10.87 -22.79
CA GLU A 245 -4.38 -9.78 -22.92
C GLU A 245 -3.34 -9.79 -21.78
N TYR A 246 -3.69 -10.38 -20.63
CA TYR A 246 -2.87 -10.38 -19.41
C TYR A 246 -2.16 -11.71 -19.15
N GLU A 247 -2.32 -12.70 -20.02
CA GLU A 247 -1.64 -13.97 -19.94
C GLU A 247 -1.20 -14.51 -21.30
N THR A 248 -0.22 -15.42 -21.27
CA THR A 248 0.19 -16.18 -22.46
C THR A 248 0.06 -17.68 -22.19
N PRO A 249 0.12 -18.55 -23.21
CA PRO A 249 0.17 -19.99 -22.99
C PRO A 249 1.29 -20.43 -22.04
N ASP A 250 2.41 -19.70 -22.02
CA ASP A 250 3.59 -20.00 -21.19
C ASP A 250 3.60 -19.27 -19.83
N ASN A 251 2.77 -18.24 -19.65
CA ASN A 251 2.68 -17.45 -18.43
C ASN A 251 1.22 -17.13 -18.10
N LYS A 252 0.52 -18.12 -17.54
CA LYS A 252 -0.88 -18.03 -17.13
C LYS A 252 -1.04 -17.21 -15.85
N VAL A 253 -2.16 -16.49 -15.72
CA VAL A 253 -2.51 -15.89 -14.43
C VAL A 253 -2.74 -17.00 -13.43
N ILE A 254 -2.02 -16.96 -12.32
CA ILE A 254 -2.14 -17.92 -11.23
C ILE A 254 -2.61 -17.21 -9.97
N GLU A 255 -3.56 -17.84 -9.28
CA GLU A 255 -3.94 -17.41 -7.94
C GLU A 255 -2.86 -17.81 -6.94
N VAL A 256 -2.16 -16.83 -6.40
CA VAL A 256 -1.09 -17.06 -5.43
C VAL A 256 -1.70 -17.26 -4.05
N THR A 257 -1.44 -18.40 -3.42
CA THR A 257 -1.86 -18.70 -2.04
C THR A 257 -0.63 -18.93 -1.16
N GLY A 258 -0.17 -17.88 -0.48
CA GLY A 258 1.03 -17.94 0.35
C GLY A 258 2.34 -17.85 -0.43
N GLY A 259 3.46 -18.16 0.22
CA GLY A 259 4.80 -18.19 -0.38
C GLY A 259 5.63 -16.90 -0.23
N ALA A 260 5.09 -15.82 0.34
CA ALA A 260 5.92 -14.67 0.72
C ALA A 260 6.94 -15.06 1.79
N SER A 261 8.12 -14.46 1.74
CA SER A 261 9.10 -14.58 2.81
C SER A 261 8.56 -13.94 4.10
N CYS A 262 8.79 -14.59 5.24
CA CYS A 262 8.33 -14.12 6.54
C CYS A 262 9.33 -14.48 7.65
N LYS A 263 9.24 -13.77 8.79
CA LYS A 263 9.96 -14.09 10.02
C LYS A 263 9.02 -14.50 11.14
N HIS A 264 7.81 -13.94 11.14
CA HIS A 264 6.81 -14.16 12.20
C HIS A 264 5.41 -14.30 11.59
N ASP A 265 4.48 -14.90 12.34
CA ASP A 265 3.09 -15.10 11.88
C ASP A 265 2.40 -13.78 11.51
N TYR A 266 2.76 -12.68 12.18
CA TYR A 266 2.22 -11.35 11.87
C TYR A 266 2.57 -10.88 10.44
N ASP A 267 3.63 -11.41 9.81
CA ASP A 267 3.98 -11.08 8.43
C ASP A 267 3.01 -11.68 7.40
N CYS A 268 2.25 -12.70 7.83
CA CYS A 268 1.40 -13.56 7.02
C CYS A 268 -0.09 -13.48 7.39
N THR A 269 -0.48 -12.50 8.20
CA THR A 269 -1.87 -12.35 8.63
C THR A 269 -2.33 -10.90 8.55
N VAL A 270 -3.62 -10.69 8.36
CA VAL A 270 -4.21 -9.35 8.55
C VAL A 270 -4.12 -8.96 10.02
N SER A 271 -3.79 -7.69 10.29
CA SER A 271 -3.61 -7.10 11.63
C SER A 271 -4.95 -6.93 12.37
N THR A 272 -5.64 -8.03 12.68
CA THR A 272 -6.84 -8.02 13.53
C THR A 272 -6.70 -9.05 14.64
N SER A 273 -7.13 -8.70 15.86
CA SER A 273 -6.90 -9.50 17.07
C SER A 273 -7.61 -10.86 17.10
N PHE A 274 -8.46 -11.17 16.11
CA PHE A 274 -9.37 -12.31 16.14
C PHE A 274 -9.25 -13.27 14.96
N ILE A 275 -8.53 -12.91 13.90
CA ILE A 275 -8.46 -13.70 12.67
C ILE A 275 -6.99 -13.87 12.25
N SER A 276 -6.52 -15.12 12.30
CA SER A 276 -5.26 -15.53 11.69
C SER A 276 -5.54 -16.01 10.27
N THR A 277 -5.09 -15.28 9.26
CA THR A 277 -5.34 -15.60 7.84
C THR A 277 -4.21 -16.41 7.23
N GLY A 278 -3.02 -16.39 7.85
CA GLY A 278 -1.90 -17.25 7.55
C GLY A 278 -0.90 -17.33 8.69
N THR A 279 0.12 -18.17 8.52
CA THR A 279 1.22 -18.40 9.48
C THR A 279 2.56 -18.44 8.77
N CYS A 280 3.62 -18.02 9.45
CA CYS A 280 4.98 -18.14 8.99
C CYS A 280 5.57 -19.50 9.41
N ARG A 281 5.84 -20.37 8.44
CA ARG A 281 6.38 -21.70 8.72
C ARG A 281 7.92 -21.69 8.78
N LYS A 282 8.48 -22.84 9.18
CA LYS A 282 9.93 -23.03 9.38
C LYS A 282 10.78 -22.81 8.12
N ASP A 283 10.17 -22.92 6.94
CA ASP A 283 10.80 -22.59 5.66
C ASP A 283 10.87 -21.07 5.40
N SER A 284 10.49 -20.24 6.38
CA SER A 284 10.41 -18.78 6.27
C SER A 284 9.43 -18.34 5.19
N ARG A 285 8.36 -19.12 4.96
CA ARG A 285 7.31 -18.81 3.98
C ARG A 285 5.93 -18.72 4.61
N CYS A 286 5.13 -17.77 4.14
CA CYS A 286 3.74 -17.62 4.53
C CYS A 286 2.89 -18.77 3.98
N HIS A 287 2.04 -19.33 4.84
CA HIS A 287 1.09 -20.37 4.49
C HIS A 287 -0.31 -19.92 4.91
N CYS A 288 -1.23 -19.88 3.96
CA CYS A 288 -2.58 -19.39 4.22
C CYS A 288 -3.42 -20.42 4.97
N GLY A 289 -4.42 -19.93 5.70
CA GLY A 289 -5.35 -20.76 6.46
C GLY A 289 -6.08 -21.76 5.57
N ALA A 290 -6.37 -22.94 6.12
CA ALA A 290 -6.99 -24.05 5.38
C ALA A 290 -8.43 -23.80 4.90
N SER A 291 -9.04 -22.67 5.27
CA SER A 291 -10.38 -22.29 4.78
C SER A 291 -10.41 -21.99 3.29
N GLY A 292 -9.27 -21.63 2.68
CA GLY A 292 -9.21 -21.15 1.29
C GLY A 292 -9.85 -19.76 1.09
N ALA A 293 -10.30 -19.10 2.16
CA ALA A 293 -10.90 -17.77 2.09
C ALA A 293 -9.87 -16.64 1.93
N TRP A 294 -8.58 -16.97 2.09
CA TRP A 294 -7.48 -16.02 2.09
C TRP A 294 -6.37 -16.49 1.17
N GLY A 295 -5.91 -15.57 0.33
CA GLY A 295 -4.86 -15.78 -0.63
C GLY A 295 -3.93 -14.57 -0.70
N GLY A 296 -3.27 -14.44 -1.82
CA GLY A 296 -2.11 -13.58 -1.98
C GLY A 296 -0.87 -14.18 -1.30
N PRO A 297 0.32 -13.64 -1.61
CA PRO A 297 1.58 -14.21 -1.15
C PRO A 297 1.76 -14.14 0.37
N ARG A 298 1.12 -13.17 1.03
CA ARG A 298 1.11 -12.99 2.50
C ARG A 298 -0.23 -13.39 3.15
N CYS A 299 -1.14 -14.05 2.43
CA CYS A 299 -2.44 -14.47 3.01
C CYS A 299 -3.29 -13.31 3.54
N THR A 300 -3.13 -12.13 2.97
CA THR A 300 -3.82 -10.89 3.37
C THR A 300 -4.88 -10.47 2.37
N THR A 301 -5.00 -11.20 1.25
CA THR A 301 -6.01 -10.94 0.24
C THR A 301 -7.23 -11.80 0.52
N ALA A 302 -8.37 -11.17 0.72
CA ALA A 302 -9.67 -11.83 0.72
C ALA A 302 -9.92 -12.44 -0.66
N LEU A 303 -10.12 -13.76 -0.72
CA LEU A 303 -10.54 -14.43 -1.97
C LEU A 303 -12.06 -14.45 -1.97
N SER A 304 -12.67 -13.58 -2.77
CA SER A 304 -14.11 -13.65 -3.01
C SER A 304 -14.40 -14.68 -4.09
N ASP A 305 -15.40 -15.52 -3.78
CA ASP A 305 -16.04 -16.52 -4.64
C ASP A 305 -15.29 -17.86 -4.80
N THR A 306 -15.19 -18.62 -3.71
CA THR A 306 -15.29 -20.07 -3.89
C THR A 306 -16.74 -20.39 -4.18
N SER A 307 -17.03 -20.64 -5.45
CA SER A 307 -18.18 -21.38 -6.00
C SER A 307 -18.34 -22.81 -5.42
N SER A 308 -17.78 -23.06 -4.23
CA SER A 308 -17.97 -24.25 -3.40
C SER A 308 -18.30 -23.84 -1.95
N THR A 309 -19.54 -23.41 -1.72
CA THR A 309 -20.29 -23.50 -0.44
C THR A 309 -19.60 -23.05 0.88
N LYS A 310 -18.55 -22.23 0.87
CA LYS A 310 -17.87 -21.76 2.08
C LYS A 310 -17.62 -20.26 2.03
N GLY A 311 -18.68 -19.50 2.24
CA GLY A 311 -18.60 -18.05 2.50
C GLY A 311 -17.94 -17.72 3.83
N TYR A 312 -17.79 -16.42 4.10
CA TYR A 312 -17.23 -15.88 5.33
C TYR A 312 -17.95 -16.41 6.58
N GLY A 313 -17.25 -17.24 7.35
CA GLY A 313 -17.73 -17.78 8.62
C GLY A 313 -17.02 -19.08 9.00
N PRO A 314 -17.15 -19.53 10.26
CA PRO A 314 -16.79 -20.90 10.62
C PRO A 314 -17.54 -21.88 9.71
N SER A 315 -16.93 -23.03 9.42
CA SER A 315 -17.51 -24.03 8.52
C SER A 315 -18.97 -24.33 8.90
N MET A 316 -19.81 -24.67 7.92
CA MET A 316 -21.21 -25.05 8.19
C MET A 316 -21.35 -26.10 9.30
N ALA A 317 -20.39 -27.01 9.43
CA ALA A 317 -20.33 -27.98 10.51
C ALA A 317 -20.12 -27.33 11.89
N ILE A 318 -19.17 -26.39 12.00
CA ILE A 318 -18.90 -25.66 13.25
C ILE A 318 -20.09 -24.77 13.61
N SER A 319 -20.65 -24.05 12.63
CA SER A 319 -21.83 -23.21 12.81
C SER A 319 -23.06 -24.02 13.27
N ALA A 320 -23.26 -25.22 12.72
CA ALA A 320 -24.32 -26.13 13.15
C ALA A 320 -24.12 -26.65 14.58
N ILE A 321 -22.89 -26.91 15.01
CA ILE A 321 -22.58 -27.32 16.38
C ILE A 321 -22.91 -26.17 17.36
N TYR A 322 -22.53 -24.94 17.04
CA TYR A 322 -22.87 -23.78 17.88
C TYR A 322 -24.38 -23.53 17.94
N ALA A 323 -25.09 -23.65 16.81
CA ALA A 323 -26.54 -23.52 16.78
C ALA A 323 -27.22 -24.62 17.62
N ALA A 324 -26.77 -25.86 17.53
CA ALA A 324 -27.28 -26.97 18.35
C ALA A 324 -27.03 -26.74 19.84
N LEU A 325 -25.82 -26.28 20.22
CA LEU A 325 -25.50 -25.92 21.60
C LEU A 325 -26.38 -24.78 22.12
N ALA A 326 -26.61 -23.75 21.32
CA ALA A 326 -27.49 -22.64 21.69
C ALA A 326 -28.93 -23.11 21.91
N ILE A 327 -29.45 -23.99 21.05
CA ILE A 327 -30.78 -24.60 21.20
C ILE A 327 -30.86 -25.44 22.48
N VAL A 328 -29.84 -26.24 22.77
CA VAL A 328 -29.80 -27.06 24.00
C VAL A 328 -29.76 -26.17 25.24
N VAL A 329 -28.94 -25.12 25.27
CA VAL A 329 -28.88 -24.17 26.37
C VAL A 329 -30.22 -23.45 26.55
N PHE A 330 -30.86 -23.04 25.46
CA PHE A 330 -32.17 -22.41 25.49
C PHE A 330 -33.26 -23.37 26.00
N ALA A 331 -33.26 -24.63 25.56
CA ALA A 331 -34.17 -25.65 26.04
C ALA A 331 -33.96 -25.96 27.53
N LEU A 332 -32.72 -26.03 28.00
CA LEU A 332 -32.40 -26.22 29.41
C LEU A 332 -32.84 -25.01 30.26
N ALA A 333 -32.68 -23.80 29.74
CA ALA A 333 -33.17 -22.59 30.39
C ALA A 333 -34.70 -22.62 30.50
N LEU A 334 -35.42 -22.93 29.42
CA LEU A 334 -36.87 -23.08 29.42
C LEU A 334 -37.32 -24.19 30.38
N TYR A 335 -36.65 -25.35 30.38
CA TYR A 335 -36.96 -26.44 31.30
C TYR A 335 -36.80 -26.04 32.77
N LYS A 336 -35.73 -25.30 33.11
CA LYS A 336 -35.54 -24.77 34.47
C LYS A 336 -36.60 -23.71 34.84
N ILE A 337 -36.97 -22.82 33.91
CA ILE A 337 -38.01 -21.81 34.11
C ILE A 337 -39.36 -22.49 34.36
N MET A 338 -39.75 -23.46 33.52
CA MET A 338 -40.99 -24.24 33.70
C MET A 338 -40.95 -25.08 34.98
N GLY A 339 -39.82 -25.68 35.33
CA GLY A 339 -39.63 -26.41 36.59
C GLY A 339 -39.76 -25.52 37.82
N GLN A 340 -39.29 -24.27 37.77
CA GLN A 340 -39.50 -23.28 38.83
C GLN A 340 -40.96 -22.83 38.93
N GLN A 341 -41.65 -22.63 37.80
CA GLN A 341 -43.08 -22.30 37.79
C GLN A 341 -43.93 -23.45 38.35
N ASN A 342 -43.62 -24.71 38.00
CA ASN A 342 -44.31 -25.88 38.55
C ASN A 342 -44.04 -26.07 40.05
N LYS A 343 -42.82 -25.78 40.54
CA LYS A 343 -42.52 -25.75 41.97
C LYS A 343 -43.27 -24.63 42.70
N LYS A 344 -43.41 -23.44 42.10
CA LYS A 344 -44.23 -22.34 42.65
C LYS A 344 -45.72 -22.70 42.65
N ALA A 345 -46.25 -23.35 41.61
CA ALA A 345 -47.64 -23.82 41.56
C ALA A 345 -47.92 -24.93 42.59
N MET A 346 -46.96 -25.81 42.84
CA MET A 346 -47.07 -26.87 43.86
C MET A 346 -47.01 -26.32 45.30
N VAL A 347 -46.30 -25.20 45.53
CA VAL A 347 -46.33 -24.47 46.81
C VAL A 347 -47.66 -23.74 47.03
N VAL A 348 -48.34 -23.30 45.96
CA VAL A 348 -49.68 -22.69 46.03
C VAL A 348 -50.78 -23.74 46.22
N GLY A 349 -50.59 -24.98 45.75
CA GLY A 349 -51.54 -26.09 45.93
C GLY A 349 -51.59 -26.70 47.34
N ALA A 350 -50.68 -26.31 48.24
CA ALA A 350 -50.62 -26.76 49.63
C ALA A 350 -50.59 -25.56 50.59
N GLY A 351 -51.63 -24.73 50.57
CA GLY A 351 -51.70 -23.56 51.46
C GLY A 351 -53.05 -22.82 51.39
N VAL A 352 -53.72 -22.78 52.52
CA VAL A 352 -55.08 -22.28 52.79
C VAL A 352 -55.22 -20.74 52.62
N THR A 353 -56.32 -20.34 51.93
CA THR A 353 -57.14 -19.09 51.95
C THR A 353 -56.52 -17.68 51.85
N GLY A 354 -57.03 -16.88 50.90
CA GLY A 354 -57.03 -15.40 50.97
C GLY A 354 -57.38 -14.73 49.62
N PRO A 355 -58.20 -13.66 49.57
CA PRO A 355 -58.90 -13.24 48.37
C PRO A 355 -58.00 -12.49 47.38
N ALA A 356 -58.34 -12.65 46.09
CA ALA A 356 -57.76 -11.93 44.97
C ALA A 356 -58.00 -10.42 45.11
N ILE A 357 -56.92 -9.64 45.04
CA ILE A 357 -56.97 -8.21 44.74
C ILE A 357 -56.38 -8.01 43.34
N LEU A 358 -57.27 -7.57 42.45
CA LEU A 358 -56.99 -7.06 41.12
C LEU A 358 -56.10 -5.81 41.24
N SER A 359 -54.90 -5.82 40.68
CA SER A 359 -54.18 -4.58 40.35
C SER A 359 -53.83 -4.57 38.87
N LYS A 360 -54.34 -3.56 38.18
CA LYS A 360 -54.07 -3.18 36.79
C LYS A 360 -52.60 -3.38 36.41
N VAL A 361 -52.36 -4.06 35.30
CA VAL A 361 -51.11 -3.93 34.54
C VAL A 361 -51.43 -2.98 33.40
N GLU A 362 -51.00 -1.74 33.55
CA GLU A 362 -50.85 -0.79 32.46
C GLU A 362 -49.61 -1.13 31.64
N MET A 363 -49.70 -0.80 30.37
CA MET A 363 -48.79 -1.08 29.28
C MET A 363 -47.48 -0.29 29.46
N GLU A 364 -46.43 -0.94 29.96
CA GLU A 364 -45.04 -0.45 29.85
C GLU A 364 -44.18 -1.48 29.11
N ASP A 365 -44.03 -1.18 27.83
CA ASP A 365 -43.05 -1.72 26.91
C ASP A 365 -41.63 -1.24 27.27
N ILE A 366 -40.67 -2.17 27.19
CA ILE A 366 -39.26 -1.99 26.78
C ILE A 366 -38.32 -1.24 27.75
N PRO A 367 -37.34 -1.95 28.37
CA PRO A 367 -36.12 -1.31 28.85
C PRO A 367 -35.27 -0.88 27.63
N ARG A 368 -35.29 0.42 27.35
CA ARG A 368 -34.27 1.12 26.56
C ARG A 368 -32.91 0.88 27.22
N SER A 369 -31.97 0.29 26.48
CA SER A 369 -30.55 0.54 26.72
C SER A 369 -29.94 1.18 25.47
N VAL A 370 -29.60 2.44 25.69
CA VAL A 370 -28.61 3.30 25.01
C VAL A 370 -28.82 3.60 23.53
N GLY A 371 -29.54 4.69 23.30
CA GLY A 371 -29.50 5.45 22.06
C GLY A 371 -28.20 6.26 21.96
N VAL A 372 -27.52 6.07 20.83
CA VAL A 372 -26.80 7.11 20.11
C VAL A 372 -27.81 8.20 19.70
N VAL A 373 -27.47 9.49 19.85
CA VAL A 373 -27.74 10.57 18.86
C VAL A 373 -26.97 11.85 19.25
N SER A 374 -26.10 12.26 18.31
CA SER A 374 -25.63 13.59 17.87
C SER A 374 -25.62 14.83 18.78
N GLY A 375 -24.60 15.67 18.57
CA GLY A 375 -24.80 17.13 18.49
C GLY A 375 -23.61 17.99 18.91
N ALA A 376 -22.85 18.44 17.90
CA ALA A 376 -22.11 19.70 17.78
C ALA A 376 -21.71 20.50 19.03
N SER A 377 -20.41 20.81 19.12
CA SER A 377 -19.95 22.17 19.42
C SER A 377 -18.53 22.37 18.90
N ASP A 378 -18.38 23.39 18.06
CA ASP A 378 -17.13 24.10 17.80
C ASP A 378 -16.33 24.33 19.09
N GLU A 379 -15.03 24.03 19.08
CA GLU A 379 -14.08 25.00 19.64
C GLU A 379 -12.68 24.84 19.02
N LYS A 380 -12.22 25.99 18.50
CA LYS A 380 -10.88 26.31 18.04
C LYS A 380 -9.83 25.90 19.07
N LEU A 381 -8.64 25.55 18.59
CA LEU A 381 -7.39 26.10 19.14
C LEU A 381 -6.21 25.78 18.19
N VAL A 382 -5.73 26.87 17.58
CA VAL A 382 -4.34 27.26 17.23
C VAL A 382 -3.36 26.15 16.82
#